data_AF-J4X9X4-F1
#
_entry.id   AF-J4X9X4-F1
#
_cell.length_a   1.000
_cell.length_b   1.000
_cell.length_c   1.000
_cell.angle_alpha   90.00
_cell.angle_beta   90.00
_cell.angle_gamma   90.00
#
_symmetry.space_group_name_H-M   'P 1'
#
loop_
_entity.id
_entity.type
_entity.pdbx_description
1 polymer ?
#
loop_
_entity_poly.entity_id
_entity_poly.type
_entity_poly.pdbx_seq_one_letter_code
_entity_poly.pdbx_strand_id
1 'polypeptide(L)' 'MTEVNELKKEYENLLVKVEQLPRTRELSLVITKLEEGLMWLEKSIKKSQSNV' A
#
# COMPACT_ATOMS: atom_id res chain seq x y z
N MET A 1 4.79 -6.14 -15.55
CA MET A 1 3.45 -5.92 -14.94
C MET A 1 3.20 -6.85 -13.76
N THR A 2 3.59 -8.12 -13.84
CA THR A 2 3.49 -9.12 -12.77
C THR A 2 4.15 -8.67 -11.47
N GLU A 3 5.39 -8.19 -11.52
CA GLU A 3 6.14 -7.73 -10.34
C GLU A 3 5.46 -6.59 -9.58
N VAL A 4 4.82 -5.66 -10.29
CA VAL A 4 4.16 -4.51 -9.66
C VAL A 4 2.83 -4.91 -8.99
N ASN A 5 2.12 -5.88 -9.58
CA ASN A 5 0.93 -6.46 -8.96
C ASN A 5 1.28 -7.34 -7.75
N GLU A 6 2.40 -8.06 -7.80
CA GLU A 6 2.93 -8.82 -6.66
C GLU A 6 3.34 -7.87 -5.52
N LEU A 7 4.05 -6.78 -5.83
CA LEU A 7 4.39 -5.74 -4.86
C LEU A 7 3.13 -5.14 -4.22
N LYS A 8 2.09 -4.86 -5.01
CA LYS A 8 0.80 -4.38 -4.48
C LYS A 8 0.22 -5.37 -3.47
N LYS A 9 0.19 -6.66 -3.81
CA LYS A 9 -0.33 -7.72 -2.93
C LYS A 9 0.48 -7.87 -1.65
N GLU A 10 1.81 -7.80 -1.73
CA GLU A 10 2.68 -7.82 -0.55
C GLU A 10 2.43 -6.62 0.36
N TYR A 11 2.19 -5.45 -0.24
CA TYR A 11 1.89 -4.21 0.48
C TYR A 11 0.54 -4.29 1.23
N GLU A 12 -0.50 -4.78 0.57
CA GLU A 12 -1.81 -5.02 1.19
C GLU A 12 -1.70 -6.01 2.36
N ASN A 13 -0.93 -7.09 2.20
CA ASN A 13 -0.67 -8.05 3.28
C ASN A 13 0.08 -7.41 4.46
N LEU A 14 1.00 -6.47 4.20
CA LEU A 14 1.69 -5.73 5.24
C LEU A 14 0.72 -4.85 6.03
N LEU A 15 -0.15 -4.10 5.34
CA LEU A 15 -1.18 -3.28 5.98
C LEU A 15 -2.05 -4.10 6.94
N VAL A 16 -2.56 -5.24 6.49
CA VAL A 16 -3.37 -6.14 7.34
C VAL A 16 -2.62 -6.58 8.59
N LYS A 17 -1.33 -6.89 8.48
CA LYS A 17 -0.50 -7.27 9.65
C LYS A 17 -0.29 -6.09 10.61
N VAL A 18 -0.06 -4.90 10.07
CA VAL A 18 0.18 -3.68 10.87
C VAL A 18 -1.10 -3.25 11.60
N GLU A 19 -2.26 -3.38 10.98
CA GLU A 19 -3.56 -3.10 11.61
C GLU A 19 -3.89 -3.99 12.81
N GLN A 20 -3.35 -5.21 12.85
CA GLN A 20 -3.52 -6.15 13.96
C GLN A 20 -2.65 -5.81 15.17
N LEU A 21 -1.68 -4.89 15.05
CA LEU A 21 -0.82 -4.50 16.15
C LEU A 21 -1.58 -3.61 17.16
N PRO A 22 -1.14 -3.58 18.44
CA PRO A 22 -1.78 -2.73 19.45
C PRO A 22 -1.84 -1.28 19.01
N ARG A 23 -3.06 -0.71 18.99
CA ARG A 23 -3.30 0.63 18.48
C ARG A 23 -2.66 1.69 19.39
N THR A 24 -1.55 2.25 18.94
CA THR A 24 -0.96 3.47 19.50
C THR A 24 -1.18 4.65 18.55
N ARG A 25 -0.94 5.87 19.04
CA ARG A 25 -1.03 7.08 18.20
C ARG A 25 0.01 7.03 17.07
N GLU A 26 1.22 6.61 17.40
CA GLU A 26 2.33 6.44 16.48
C GLU A 26 2.02 5.37 15.43
N LEU A 27 1.41 4.25 15.84
CA LEU A 27 0.98 3.21 14.91
C LEU A 27 -0.10 3.70 13.95
N SER A 28 -1.06 4.48 14.44
CA SER A 28 -2.10 5.07 13.59
C SER A 28 -1.49 5.95 12.49
N LEU A 29 -0.48 6.76 12.82
CA LEU A 29 0.26 7.56 11.84
C LEU A 29 1.03 6.71 10.83
N VAL A 30 1.60 5.57 11.27
CA VAL A 30 2.28 4.63 10.38
C VAL A 30 1.28 3.99 9.42
N ILE A 31 0.12 3.55 9.90
CA ILE A 31 -0.95 2.98 9.06
C ILE A 31 -1.39 3.98 8.01
N THR A 32 -1.69 5.23 8.39
CA THR A 32 -2.08 6.27 7.42
C THR A 32 -1.03 6.49 6.35
N LYS A 33 0.27 6.53 6.71
CA LYS A 33 1.35 6.67 5.72
C LYS A 33 1.43 5.47 4.78
N LEU A 34 1.15 4.26 5.28
CA LEU A 34 1.12 3.06 4.46
C LEU A 34 -0.07 3.10 3.48
N GLU A 35 -1.27 3.46 3.95
CA GLU A 35 -2.46 3.62 3.11
C GLU A 35 -2.25 4.65 1.99
N GLU A 36 -1.66 5.81 2.31
CA GLU A 36 -1.28 6.82 1.32
C GLU A 36 -0.28 6.26 0.29
N GLY A 37 0.74 5.53 0.74
CA GLY A 37 1.72 4.89 -0.13
C GLY A 37 1.08 3.91 -1.12
N LEU A 38 0.12 3.09 -0.65
CA LEU A 38 -0.63 2.18 -1.50
C LEU A 38 -1.46 2.94 -2.55
N MET A 39 -2.14 4.02 -2.15
CA MET A 39 -2.90 4.87 -3.08
C MET A 39 -1.99 5.44 -4.19
N TRP A 40 -0.79 5.91 -3.85
CA TRP A 40 0.17 6.43 -4.82
C TRP A 40 0.71 5.34 -5.76
N LEU A 41 0.93 4.13 -5.24
CA LEU A 41 1.31 2.97 -6.04
C LEU A 41 0.22 2.62 -7.06
N GLU A 42 -1.04 2.54 -6.63
CA GLU A 42 -2.18 2.27 -7.52
C GLU A 42 -2.32 3.33 -8.62
N LYS A 43 -2.16 4.61 -8.26
CA LYS A 43 -2.21 5.71 -9.22
C LYS A 43 -1.09 5.60 -10.26
N SER A 44 0.11 5.21 -9.83
CA SER A 44 1.27 5.02 -10.71
C SER A 44 1.05 3.84 -11.66
N ILE A 45 0.53 2.72 -11.17
CA ILE A 45 0.16 1.55 -11.97
C ILE A 45 -0.85 1.93 -13.06
N LYS A 46 -1.94 2.61 -12.68
CA LYS A 46 -2.97 3.06 -13.63
C LYS A 46 -2.38 3.98 -14.70
N LYS A 47 -1.54 4.94 -14.31
CA LYS A 47 -0.86 5.83 -15.26
C LYS A 47 0.06 5.07 -16.23
N SER A 48 0.80 4.08 -15.74
CA SER A 48 1.63 3.22 -16.58
C SER A 48 0.82 2.37 -17.56
N GLN A 49 -0.40 1.94 -17.19
CA GLN A 49 -1.31 1.20 -18.06
C GLN A 49 -2.00 2.08 -19.11
N SER A 50 -2.31 3.34 -18.79
CA SER A 50 -2.97 4.27 -19.71
C SER A 50 -2.05 4.88 -20.78
N ASN A 51 -0.73 4.72 -20.62
CA ASN A 51 0.29 5.20 -21.57
C ASN A 51 0.75 4.10 -22.56
N VAL A 52 -0.02 3.01 -22.70
CA VAL A 52 0.14 1.94 -23.68
C VAL A 52 -1.13 1.89 -24.53
#